data_AF-A0A951ELM1-F1
#
_entry.id   AF-A0A951ELM1-F1
#
_cell.length_a   1.000
_cell.length_b   1.000
_cell.length_c   1.000
_cell.angle_alpha   90.00
_cell.angle_beta   90.00
_cell.angle_gamma   90.00
#
_symmetry.space_group_name_H-M   'P 1'
#
loop_
_entity.id
_entity.type
_entity.pdbx_description
1 polymer ?
#
loop_
_entity_poly.entity_id
_entity_poly.type
_entity_poly.pdbx_seq_one_letter_code
_entity_poly.pdbx_strand_id
1 'polypeptide(L)'
;MTAPTVHEVTPDVRARVVRAMPALPAALDSKIEALWRQAQAHTGGVLFNGRVFSADRIGPGLLVGHLTEFRRIVAQMDRPPLFGALGLRPMAVCGVVLCPEGVVLGRRHPRMVYQAGLWQLPPAGSVDAGAVAADGAVDLRGQVLTELHEELGLAADSVTALRPICLVEHAGSHVLDLGFALRIGLDAAAVLALRAGASHAAEYDPLEIVPLAELPARVAALGPALVPTAGIFLRRLGLLPD
;
A
#
# COMPACT_ATOMS: atom_id res chain seq x y z
N MET A 1 5.68 1.03 -20.93
CA MET A 1 5.29 1.40 -19.56
C MET A 1 6.47 2.09 -18.93
N THR A 2 6.27 3.28 -18.36
CA THR A 2 7.34 3.99 -17.65
C THR A 2 7.71 3.19 -16.39
N ALA A 3 9.00 3.09 -16.08
CA ALA A 3 9.44 2.40 -14.87
C ALA A 3 8.99 3.17 -13.62
N PRO A 4 8.68 2.49 -12.50
CA PRO A 4 8.43 3.15 -11.23
C PRO A 4 9.71 3.85 -10.73
N THR A 5 9.55 4.91 -9.94
CA THR A 5 10.68 5.59 -9.29
C THR A 5 10.89 4.99 -7.91
N VAL A 6 12.13 4.66 -7.56
CA VAL A 6 12.48 4.14 -6.23
C VAL A 6 13.22 5.22 -5.45
N HIS A 7 12.73 5.53 -4.26
CA HIS A 7 13.34 6.46 -3.32
C HIS A 7 13.93 5.66 -2.16
N GLU A 8 15.22 5.87 -1.89
CA GLU A 8 15.85 5.31 -0.69
C GLU A 8 15.27 5.94 0.57
N VAL A 9 15.11 5.14 1.62
CA VAL A 9 14.64 5.60 2.93
C VAL A 9 15.58 5.14 4.02
N THR A 10 15.71 5.94 5.08
CA THR A 10 16.46 5.54 6.27
C THR A 10 15.66 4.55 7.11
N PRO A 11 16.31 3.73 7.95
CA PRO A 11 15.61 2.85 8.87
C PRO A 11 14.64 3.58 9.80
N ASP A 12 14.87 4.86 10.10
CA ASP A 12 14.06 5.69 10.98
C ASP A 12 13.17 6.71 10.23
N VAL A 13 12.89 6.47 8.94
CA VAL A 13 12.06 7.37 8.12
C VAL A 13 10.76 7.75 8.83
N ARG A 14 10.41 9.03 8.75
CA ARG A 14 9.24 9.64 9.40
C ARG A 14 8.37 10.33 8.36
N ALA A 15 7.10 10.50 8.67
CA ALA A 15 6.20 11.33 7.88
C ALA A 15 5.53 12.40 8.75
N ARG A 16 5.26 13.57 8.17
CA ARG A 16 4.53 14.67 8.82
C ARG A 16 3.56 15.36 7.89
N VAL A 17 2.37 15.63 8.41
CA VAL A 17 1.44 16.61 7.84
C VAL A 17 1.92 18.01 8.21
N VAL A 18 2.22 18.83 7.20
CA VAL A 18 2.81 20.18 7.37
C VAL A 18 1.93 21.29 6.83
N ARG A 19 0.82 20.96 6.16
CA ARG A 19 -0.12 21.91 5.61
C ARG A 19 -1.51 21.30 5.48
N ALA A 20 -2.51 22.17 5.38
CA ALA A 20 -3.87 21.76 5.07
C ALA A 20 -4.01 21.26 3.62
N MET A 21 -5.07 20.48 3.39
CA MET A 21 -5.49 20.09 2.05
C MET A 21 -5.71 21.33 1.17
N PRO A 22 -5.12 21.39 -0.04
CA PRO A 22 -5.38 22.49 -0.96
C PRO A 22 -6.87 22.56 -1.36
N ALA A 23 -7.39 23.78 -1.46
CA ALA A 23 -8.69 24.04 -2.07
C ALA A 23 -8.65 23.72 -3.57
N LEU A 24 -9.78 23.27 -4.13
CA LEU A 24 -9.92 22.99 -5.55
C LEU A 24 -10.72 24.09 -6.25
N PRO A 25 -10.37 24.46 -7.49
CA PRO A 25 -11.28 25.21 -8.35
C PRO A 25 -12.59 24.44 -8.55
N ALA A 26 -13.74 25.13 -8.52
CA ALA A 26 -15.06 24.50 -8.60
C ALA A 26 -15.27 23.61 -9.84
N ALA A 27 -14.69 23.99 -10.98
CA ALA A 27 -14.74 23.18 -12.20
C ALA A 27 -13.98 21.85 -12.06
N LEU A 28 -12.82 21.87 -11.40
CA LEU A 28 -12.03 20.66 -11.14
C LEU A 28 -12.73 19.77 -10.11
N ASP A 29 -13.32 20.37 -9.06
CA ASP A 29 -14.05 19.63 -8.05
C ASP A 29 -15.28 18.89 -8.63
N SER A 30 -16.06 19.57 -9.48
CA SER A 30 -17.17 18.95 -10.23
C SER A 30 -16.72 17.77 -11.09
N LYS A 31 -15.53 17.86 -11.72
CA LYS A 31 -14.96 16.77 -12.52
C LYS A 31 -14.57 15.58 -11.65
N ILE A 32 -13.97 15.82 -10.48
CA ILE A 32 -13.61 14.77 -9.52
C ILE A 32 -14.87 14.08 -9.00
N GLU A 33 -15.92 14.84 -8.68
CA GLU A 33 -17.20 14.29 -8.23
C GLU A 33 -17.84 13.37 -9.28
N ALA A 34 -17.77 13.72 -10.57
CA ALA A 34 -18.26 12.85 -11.64
C ALA A 34 -17.48 11.52 -11.71
N LEU A 35 -16.14 11.57 -11.60
CA LEU A 35 -15.29 10.38 -11.58
C LEU A 35 -15.54 9.52 -10.34
N TRP A 36 -15.76 10.16 -9.18
CA TRP A 36 -16.09 9.47 -7.94
C TRP A 36 -17.40 8.69 -8.04
N ARG A 37 -18.45 9.27 -8.63
CA ARG A 37 -19.72 8.57 -8.86
C ARG A 37 -19.57 7.37 -9.78
N GLN A 38 -18.72 7.47 -10.80
CA GLN A 38 -18.40 6.35 -11.68
C GLN A 38 -17.69 5.22 -10.92
N ALA A 39 -16.70 5.56 -10.08
CA ALA A 39 -16.00 4.59 -9.24
C ALA A 39 -16.93 3.93 -8.20
N GLN A 40 -17.83 4.71 -7.60
CA GLN A 40 -18.87 4.17 -6.71
C GLN A 40 -19.77 3.17 -7.44
N ALA A 41 -20.25 3.52 -8.64
CA ALA A 41 -21.08 2.59 -9.42
C ALA A 41 -20.35 1.30 -9.76
N HIS A 42 -19.07 1.37 -10.13
CA HIS A 42 -18.25 0.20 -10.46
C HIS A 42 -18.04 -0.76 -9.27
N THR A 43 -17.92 -0.21 -8.06
CA THR A 43 -17.64 -0.98 -6.83
C THR A 43 -18.91 -1.37 -6.06
N GLY A 44 -20.09 -1.00 -6.54
CA GLY A 44 -21.36 -1.27 -5.85
C GLY A 44 -21.65 -0.31 -4.69
N GLY A 45 -21.04 0.88 -4.69
CA GLY A 45 -21.34 1.96 -3.75
C GLY A 45 -20.63 1.86 -2.40
N VAL A 46 -19.63 0.98 -2.28
CA VAL A 46 -18.95 0.69 -1.01
C VAL A 46 -17.75 1.58 -0.72
N LEU A 47 -17.37 2.49 -1.63
CA LEU A 47 -16.21 3.34 -1.41
C LEU A 47 -16.52 4.40 -0.36
N PHE A 48 -15.58 4.54 0.57
CA PHE A 48 -15.59 5.59 1.58
C PHE A 48 -14.64 6.71 1.17
N ASN A 49 -15.12 7.96 1.18
CA ASN A 49 -14.28 9.13 0.87
C ASN A 49 -13.50 9.58 2.11
N GLY A 50 -12.63 8.70 2.61
CA GLY A 50 -11.71 8.99 3.70
C GLY A 50 -10.62 9.99 3.32
N ARG A 51 -9.71 10.25 4.26
CA ARG A 51 -8.53 11.09 4.03
C ARG A 51 -7.28 10.23 4.08
N VAL A 52 -6.39 10.44 3.12
CA VAL A 52 -5.12 9.72 2.97
C VAL A 52 -3.97 10.72 2.91
N PHE A 53 -2.84 10.38 3.51
CA PHE A 53 -1.62 11.17 3.44
C PHE A 53 -1.09 11.20 2.01
N SER A 54 -0.80 12.41 1.53
CA SER A 54 -0.21 12.67 0.23
C SER A 54 1.11 13.42 0.40
N ALA A 55 2.20 12.87 -0.14
CA ALA A 55 3.53 13.47 0.03
C ALA A 55 3.75 14.64 -0.93
N ASP A 56 4.18 15.77 -0.39
CA ASP A 56 4.59 16.94 -1.16
C ASP A 56 6.10 16.92 -1.43
N ARG A 57 6.88 16.47 -0.44
CA ARG A 57 8.34 16.29 -0.56
C ARG A 57 8.73 14.95 0.03
N ILE A 58 9.60 14.26 -0.71
CA ILE A 58 10.14 12.95 -0.38
C ILE A 58 11.63 13.13 -0.10
N GLY A 59 12.04 12.87 1.14
CA GLY A 59 13.44 12.76 1.54
C GLY A 59 13.69 11.42 2.23
N PRO A 60 14.95 10.96 2.29
CA PRO A 60 15.25 9.61 2.78
C PRO A 60 14.86 9.41 4.25
N GLY A 61 15.00 10.42 5.10
CA GLY A 61 14.60 10.33 6.52
C GLY A 61 13.27 11.00 6.86
N LEU A 62 12.70 11.79 5.95
CA LEU A 62 11.50 12.57 6.23
C LEU A 62 10.67 12.78 4.97
N LEU A 63 9.41 12.36 5.06
CA LEU A 63 8.34 12.68 4.14
C LEU A 63 7.50 13.80 4.74
N VAL A 64 7.17 14.82 3.95
CA VAL A 64 6.23 15.86 4.39
C VAL A 64 5.12 16.02 3.39
N GLY A 65 3.92 16.26 3.89
CA GLY A 65 2.73 16.20 3.06
C GLY A 65 1.51 16.84 3.70
N HIS A 66 0.35 16.42 3.21
CA HIS A 66 -0.96 16.82 3.69
C HIS A 66 -1.93 15.65 3.58
N LEU A 67 -3.03 15.70 4.32
CA LEU A 67 -4.15 14.79 4.11
C LEU A 67 -4.98 15.28 2.91
N THR A 68 -5.36 14.37 2.01
CA THR A 68 -6.23 14.63 0.86
C THR A 68 -7.41 13.65 0.85
N GLU A 69 -8.50 14.01 0.18
CA GLU A 69 -9.68 13.16 0.05
C GLU A 69 -9.43 12.00 -0.93
N PHE A 70 -9.91 10.80 -0.58
CA PHE A 70 -9.76 9.60 -1.40
C PHE A 70 -10.41 9.74 -2.79
N ARG A 71 -11.52 10.47 -2.92
CA ARG A 71 -12.12 10.75 -4.24
C ARG A 71 -11.18 11.47 -5.22
N ARG A 72 -10.28 12.32 -4.71
CA ARG A 72 -9.29 13.03 -5.54
C ARG A 72 -8.20 12.08 -6.01
N ILE A 73 -7.84 11.12 -5.15
CA ILE A 73 -6.88 10.05 -5.45
C ILE A 73 -7.44 9.15 -6.55
N VAL A 74 -8.67 8.66 -6.38
CA VAL A 74 -9.36 7.83 -7.38
C VAL A 74 -9.46 8.55 -8.72
N ALA A 75 -9.82 9.84 -8.71
CA ALA A 75 -9.86 10.64 -9.93
C ALA A 75 -8.49 10.71 -10.63
N GLN A 76 -7.40 10.91 -9.89
CA GLN A 76 -6.05 10.95 -10.46
C GLN A 76 -5.59 9.57 -10.96
N MET A 77 -5.91 8.50 -10.24
CA MET A 77 -5.61 7.13 -10.67
C MET A 77 -6.32 6.78 -11.99
N ASP A 78 -7.60 7.13 -12.13
CA ASP A 78 -8.37 6.93 -13.37
C ASP A 78 -7.86 7.84 -14.50
N ARG A 79 -7.49 9.08 -14.17
CA ARG A 79 -7.02 10.09 -15.13
C ARG A 79 -5.64 10.62 -14.75
N PRO A 80 -4.55 9.90 -15.11
CA PRO A 80 -3.17 10.32 -14.82
C PRO A 80 -2.82 11.78 -15.19
N PRO A 81 -3.35 12.38 -16.28
CA PRO A 81 -3.09 13.79 -16.59
C PRO A 81 -3.57 14.78 -15.51
N LEU A 82 -4.48 14.38 -14.60
CA LEU A 82 -4.88 15.22 -13.47
C LEU A 82 -3.75 15.46 -12.47
N PHE A 83 -2.67 14.69 -12.52
CA PHE A 83 -1.50 14.91 -11.67
C PHE A 83 -0.95 16.35 -11.78
N GLY A 84 -0.96 16.95 -12.98
CA GLY A 84 -0.50 18.34 -13.15
C GLY A 84 -1.33 19.37 -12.36
N ALA A 85 -2.62 19.09 -12.13
CA ALA A 85 -3.52 19.97 -11.40
C ALA A 85 -3.65 19.61 -9.90
N LEU A 86 -3.59 18.32 -9.57
CA LEU A 86 -3.80 17.82 -8.22
C LEU A 86 -2.49 17.60 -7.45
N GLY A 87 -1.42 17.22 -8.14
CA GLY A 87 -0.10 16.97 -7.57
C GLY A 87 -0.07 15.89 -6.50
N LEU A 88 -1.03 14.96 -6.49
CA LEU A 88 -1.17 14.01 -5.38
C LEU A 88 -0.15 12.89 -5.51
N ARG A 89 0.52 12.59 -4.41
CA ARG A 89 1.33 11.38 -4.22
C ARG A 89 0.80 10.60 -3.02
N PRO A 90 -0.38 9.97 -3.14
CA PRO A 90 -1.01 9.28 -2.02
C PRO A 90 -0.15 8.13 -1.55
N MET A 91 -0.05 7.94 -0.25
CA MET A 91 0.85 6.97 0.34
C MET A 91 0.10 5.77 0.91
N ALA A 92 0.62 4.60 0.61
CA ALA A 92 0.29 3.32 1.21
C ALA A 92 1.51 2.75 1.94
N VAL A 93 1.26 1.90 2.92
CA VAL A 93 2.26 1.01 3.50
C VAL A 93 2.05 -0.38 2.94
N CYS A 94 3.12 -1.10 2.65
CA CYS A 94 3.06 -2.47 2.17
C CYS A 94 4.03 -3.34 2.98
N GLY A 95 3.62 -4.56 3.31
CA GLY A 95 4.42 -5.49 4.09
C GLY A 95 4.92 -6.65 3.25
N VAL A 96 6.18 -7.03 3.48
CA VAL A 96 6.74 -8.33 3.10
C VAL A 96 6.79 -9.16 4.36
N VAL A 97 5.77 -9.98 4.59
CA VAL A 97 5.69 -10.86 5.76
C VAL A 97 6.48 -12.14 5.48
N LEU A 98 7.49 -12.38 6.31
CA LEU A 98 8.33 -13.58 6.31
C LEU A 98 8.01 -14.43 7.54
N CYS A 99 7.52 -15.64 7.29
CA CYS A 99 7.40 -16.71 8.28
C CYS A 99 8.54 -17.74 8.08
N PRO A 100 8.70 -18.74 8.97
CA PRO A 100 9.72 -19.79 8.81
C PRO A 100 9.66 -20.51 7.47
N GLU A 101 8.46 -20.74 6.94
CA GLU A 101 8.24 -21.49 5.71
C GLU A 101 8.39 -20.64 4.44
N GLY A 102 8.21 -19.32 4.50
CA GLY A 102 8.22 -18.52 3.27
C GLY A 102 7.70 -17.09 3.39
N VAL A 103 7.30 -16.55 2.23
CA VAL A 103 6.74 -15.21 2.08
C VAL A 103 5.24 -15.31 1.84
N VAL A 104 4.46 -14.45 2.49
CA VAL A 104 3.02 -14.34 2.25
C VAL A 104 2.77 -13.60 0.92
N LEU A 105 1.93 -14.17 0.06
CA LEU A 105 1.39 -13.53 -1.13
C LEU A 105 -0.14 -13.66 -1.14
N GLY A 106 -0.83 -12.62 -1.59
CA GLY A 106 -2.28 -12.63 -1.68
C GLY A 106 -2.76 -12.05 -3.00
N ARG A 107 -3.81 -12.64 -3.59
CA ARG A 107 -4.45 -12.08 -4.79
C ARG A 107 -5.56 -11.12 -4.38
N ARG A 108 -5.41 -9.85 -4.73
CA ARG A 108 -6.37 -8.78 -4.43
C ARG A 108 -7.75 -9.11 -5.01
N HIS A 109 -8.81 -8.79 -4.26
CA HIS A 109 -10.18 -8.98 -4.70
C HIS A 109 -10.43 -8.31 -6.09
N PRO A 110 -11.16 -8.94 -7.01
CA PRO A 110 -11.35 -8.42 -8.38
C PRO A 110 -12.17 -7.13 -8.48
N ARG A 111 -12.81 -6.70 -7.38
CA ARG A 111 -13.60 -5.45 -7.29
C ARG A 111 -12.84 -4.28 -6.64
N MET A 112 -11.54 -4.42 -6.38
CA MET A 112 -10.72 -3.32 -5.88
C MET A 112 -10.63 -2.20 -6.92
N VAL A 113 -10.70 -0.93 -6.49
CA VAL A 113 -10.58 0.24 -7.40
C VAL A 113 -9.20 0.34 -8.04
N TYR A 114 -8.17 -0.16 -7.34
CA TYR A 114 -6.79 -0.10 -7.79
C TYR A 114 -6.17 -1.50 -7.76
N GLN A 115 -5.56 -1.88 -8.88
CA GLN A 115 -4.83 -3.15 -9.05
C GLN A 115 -5.68 -4.40 -8.73
N ALA A 116 -6.95 -4.38 -9.11
CA ALA A 116 -7.87 -5.50 -8.88
C ALA A 116 -7.38 -6.81 -9.50
N GLY A 117 -7.49 -7.92 -8.77
CA GLY A 117 -7.10 -9.24 -9.25
C GLY A 117 -5.59 -9.50 -9.33
N LEU A 118 -4.74 -8.48 -9.07
CA LEU A 118 -3.30 -8.67 -9.03
C LEU A 118 -2.86 -9.30 -7.70
N TRP A 119 -1.78 -10.06 -7.75
CA TRP A 119 -1.06 -10.57 -6.59
C TRP A 119 -0.22 -9.47 -5.95
N GLN A 120 -0.18 -9.44 -4.62
CA GLN A 120 0.54 -8.46 -3.82
C GLN A 120 1.15 -9.13 -2.58
N LEU A 121 2.11 -8.45 -1.97
CA LEU A 121 2.67 -8.79 -0.66
C LEU A 121 1.82 -8.09 0.41
N PRO A 122 0.98 -8.82 1.17
CA PRO A 122 0.22 -8.24 2.28
C PRO A 122 1.08 -8.12 3.56
N PRO A 123 0.72 -7.22 4.48
CA PRO A 123 -0.42 -6.31 4.40
C PRO A 123 -0.22 -5.14 3.43
N ALA A 124 -1.30 -4.51 2.94
CA ALA A 124 -1.16 -3.29 2.12
C ALA A 124 -2.38 -2.36 2.19
N GLY A 125 -2.20 -1.20 2.82
CA GLY A 125 -3.28 -0.21 2.97
C GLY A 125 -2.80 1.23 2.97
N SER A 126 -3.77 2.15 2.89
CA SER A 126 -3.51 3.58 2.79
C SER A 126 -3.07 4.16 4.13
N VAL A 127 -2.16 5.13 4.11
CA VAL A 127 -1.84 5.90 5.32
C VAL A 127 -2.93 6.93 5.54
N ASP A 128 -3.96 6.55 6.30
CA ASP A 128 -5.16 7.35 6.50
C ASP A 128 -5.03 8.40 7.62
N ALA A 129 -6.12 9.11 7.91
CA ALA A 129 -6.14 10.14 8.95
C ALA A 129 -5.98 9.58 10.37
N GLY A 130 -6.29 8.30 10.62
CA GLY A 130 -6.09 7.63 11.90
C GLY A 130 -4.61 7.44 12.24
N ALA A 131 -3.73 7.36 11.23
CA ALA A 131 -2.28 7.34 11.42
C ALA A 131 -1.69 8.69 11.84
N VAL A 132 -2.47 9.79 11.85
CA VAL A 132 -1.96 11.15 12.07
C VAL A 132 -2.25 11.63 13.50
N ALA A 133 -1.19 11.87 14.25
CA ALA A 133 -1.26 12.47 15.58
C ALA A 133 -1.62 13.98 15.52
N ALA A 134 -2.05 14.52 16.66
CA ALA A 134 -2.48 15.92 16.77
C ALA A 134 -1.39 16.95 16.39
N ASP A 135 -0.11 16.60 16.53
CA ASP A 135 1.04 17.44 16.15
C ASP A 135 1.44 17.28 14.68
N GLY A 136 0.67 16.51 13.92
CA GLY A 136 0.90 16.20 12.52
C GLY A 136 1.92 15.08 12.26
N ALA A 137 2.48 14.44 13.28
CA ALA A 137 3.30 13.24 13.09
C ALA A 137 2.44 12.10 12.52
N VAL A 138 2.99 11.34 11.58
CA VAL A 138 2.30 10.21 10.94
C VAL A 138 2.98 8.91 11.35
N ASP A 139 2.23 7.99 11.97
CA ASP A 139 2.72 6.71 12.44
C ASP A 139 2.69 5.62 11.35
N LEU A 140 3.76 5.60 10.54
CA LEU A 140 3.92 4.65 9.44
C LEU A 140 4.04 3.19 9.92
N ARG A 141 4.67 2.98 11.09
CA ARG A 141 4.86 1.64 11.65
C ARG A 141 3.57 1.14 12.26
N GLY A 142 2.87 1.98 13.01
CA GLY A 142 1.53 1.72 13.50
C GLY A 142 0.60 1.35 12.35
N GLN A 143 0.60 2.13 11.26
CA GLN A 143 -0.26 1.83 10.11
C GLN A 143 -0.01 0.43 9.54
N VAL A 144 1.23 0.03 9.25
CA VAL A 144 1.48 -1.30 8.65
C VAL A 144 1.12 -2.44 9.61
N LEU A 145 1.19 -2.21 10.92
CA LEU A 145 0.75 -3.17 11.94
C LEU A 145 -0.78 -3.21 12.09
N THR A 146 -1.47 -2.10 11.90
CA THR A 146 -2.94 -2.07 11.79
C THR A 146 -3.39 -2.90 10.60
N GLU A 147 -2.83 -2.64 9.42
CA GLU A 147 -3.16 -3.41 8.20
C GLU A 147 -2.79 -4.89 8.36
N LEU A 148 -1.67 -5.21 9.03
CA LEU A 148 -1.28 -6.58 9.35
C LEU A 148 -2.37 -7.32 10.15
N HIS A 149 -2.96 -6.63 11.12
CA HIS A 149 -4.02 -7.18 11.95
C HIS A 149 -5.33 -7.30 11.17
N GLU A 150 -5.73 -6.25 10.45
CA GLU A 150 -7.00 -6.23 9.73
C GLU A 150 -7.03 -7.24 8.57
N GLU A 151 -5.95 -7.32 7.81
CA GLU A 151 -5.87 -8.15 6.61
C GLU A 151 -5.46 -9.59 6.93
N LEU A 152 -4.56 -9.82 7.92
CA LEU A 152 -4.02 -11.15 8.23
C LEU A 152 -4.41 -11.71 9.60
N GLY A 153 -5.06 -10.93 10.45
CA GLY A 153 -5.39 -11.33 11.83
C GLY A 153 -4.18 -11.39 12.76
N LEU A 154 -3.00 -11.00 12.27
CA LEU A 154 -1.74 -11.11 12.99
C LEU A 154 -1.57 -9.92 13.95
N ALA A 155 -1.38 -10.21 15.24
CA ALA A 155 -1.13 -9.19 16.25
C ALA A 155 0.30 -8.63 16.15
N ALA A 156 0.49 -7.38 16.57
CA ALA A 156 1.79 -6.69 16.49
C ALA A 156 2.91 -7.40 17.27
N ASP A 157 2.57 -8.09 18.36
CA ASP A 157 3.51 -8.87 19.17
C ASP A 157 4.04 -10.14 18.48
N SER A 158 3.37 -10.62 17.43
CA SER A 158 3.87 -11.69 16.57
C SER A 158 5.05 -11.27 15.69
N VAL A 159 5.27 -9.96 15.53
CA VAL A 159 6.34 -9.39 14.71
C VAL A 159 7.64 -9.28 15.51
N THR A 160 8.59 -10.13 15.16
CA THR A 160 9.92 -10.20 15.79
C THR A 160 10.91 -9.17 15.22
N ALA A 161 10.69 -8.72 13.99
CA ALA A 161 11.47 -7.66 13.36
C ALA A 161 10.63 -6.89 12.35
N LEU A 162 10.72 -5.55 12.40
CA LEU A 162 10.03 -4.63 11.50
C LEU A 162 11.03 -3.58 11.01
N ARG A 163 11.23 -3.46 9.70
CA ARG A 163 12.07 -2.38 9.12
C ARG A 163 11.56 -1.88 7.78
N PRO A 164 11.70 -0.58 7.46
CA PRO A 164 11.49 -0.07 6.12
C PRO A 164 12.44 -0.72 5.10
N ILE A 165 12.02 -0.76 3.84
CA ILE A 165 12.78 -1.28 2.68
C ILE A 165 13.16 -0.11 1.76
N CYS A 166 12.17 0.43 1.06
CA CYS A 166 12.27 1.60 0.19
C CYS A 166 10.86 2.14 -0.06
N LEU A 167 10.78 3.33 -0.64
CA LEU A 167 9.52 3.93 -1.10
C LEU A 167 9.48 3.84 -2.62
N VAL A 168 8.39 3.31 -3.18
CA VAL A 168 8.23 3.18 -4.64
C VAL A 168 7.08 4.04 -5.13
N GLU A 169 7.37 4.94 -6.07
CA GLU A 169 6.38 5.76 -6.75
C GLU A 169 5.94 5.10 -8.06
N HIS A 170 4.65 4.79 -8.16
CA HIS A 170 4.06 4.16 -9.33
C HIS A 170 4.05 5.12 -10.51
N ALA A 171 4.51 4.62 -11.66
CA ALA A 171 4.42 5.37 -12.91
C ALA A 171 2.96 5.69 -13.26
N GLY A 172 2.66 6.97 -13.52
CA GLY A 172 1.35 7.44 -13.95
C GLY A 172 0.40 7.77 -12.80
N SER A 173 0.15 6.85 -11.87
CA SER A 173 -0.77 7.11 -10.74
C SER A 173 -0.14 7.95 -9.62
N HIS A 174 1.20 7.93 -9.51
CA HIS A 174 1.97 8.57 -8.45
C HIS A 174 1.66 8.07 -7.03
N VAL A 175 1.01 6.91 -6.91
CA VAL A 175 0.88 6.19 -5.64
C VAL A 175 2.26 5.87 -5.10
N LEU A 176 2.45 6.07 -3.80
CA LEU A 176 3.68 5.76 -3.08
C LEU A 176 3.46 4.54 -2.20
N ASP A 177 4.15 3.45 -2.49
CA ASP A 177 4.18 2.25 -1.64
C ASP A 177 5.44 2.30 -0.77
N LEU A 178 5.29 2.49 0.54
CA LEU A 178 6.38 2.32 1.50
C LEU A 178 6.45 0.86 1.93
N GLY A 179 7.47 0.15 1.45
CA GLY A 179 7.70 -1.25 1.80
C GLY A 179 8.29 -1.41 3.20
N PHE A 180 7.76 -2.36 3.96
CA PHE A 180 8.28 -2.85 5.22
C PHE A 180 8.58 -4.34 5.13
N ALA A 181 9.69 -4.78 5.70
CA ALA A 181 9.93 -6.20 5.96
C ALA A 181 9.47 -6.52 7.37
N LEU A 182 8.63 -7.55 7.50
CA LEU A 182 8.09 -8.05 8.76
C LEU A 182 8.50 -9.50 8.93
N ARG A 183 9.22 -9.84 10.01
CA ARG A 183 9.52 -11.23 10.36
C ARG A 183 8.62 -11.67 11.49
N ILE A 184 7.92 -12.78 11.32
CA ILE A 184 7.08 -13.38 12.36
C ILE A 184 7.63 -14.75 12.78
N GLY A 185 7.29 -15.17 14.00
CA GLY A 185 7.64 -16.49 14.54
C GLY A 185 6.58 -17.57 14.34
N LEU A 186 5.44 -17.22 13.74
CA LEU A 186 4.33 -18.14 13.49
C LEU A 186 4.57 -18.94 12.21
N ASP A 187 4.16 -20.20 12.20
CA ASP A 187 4.20 -21.05 11.02
C ASP A 187 3.10 -20.71 9.98
N ALA A 188 3.27 -21.21 8.77
CA ALA A 188 2.33 -21.03 7.66
C ALA A 188 0.88 -21.41 8.02
N ALA A 189 0.67 -22.50 8.77
CA ALA A 189 -0.67 -22.97 9.12
C ALA A 189 -1.35 -22.00 10.10
N ALA A 190 -0.61 -21.49 11.09
CA ALA A 190 -1.08 -20.50 12.04
C ALA A 190 -1.43 -19.17 11.34
N VAL A 191 -0.61 -18.72 10.38
CA VAL A 191 -0.91 -17.52 9.57
C VAL A 191 -2.24 -17.69 8.82
N LEU A 192 -2.42 -18.82 8.13
CA LEU A 192 -3.65 -19.10 7.38
C LEU A 192 -4.88 -19.25 8.30
N ALA A 193 -4.71 -19.83 9.50
CA ALA A 193 -5.78 -19.98 10.47
C ALA A 193 -6.23 -18.63 11.06
N LEU A 194 -5.28 -17.77 11.45
CA LEU A 194 -5.58 -16.42 11.95
C LEU A 194 -6.26 -15.56 10.87
N ARG A 195 -5.79 -15.71 9.63
CA ARG A 195 -6.35 -15.03 8.46
C ARG A 195 -7.83 -15.32 8.22
N ALA A 196 -8.33 -16.49 8.62
CA ALA A 196 -9.74 -16.84 8.48
C ALA A 196 -10.66 -16.01 9.40
N GLY A 197 -10.13 -15.49 10.52
CA GLY A 197 -10.86 -14.65 11.47
C GLY A 197 -10.62 -13.14 11.30
N ALA A 198 -9.80 -12.73 10.33
CA ALA A 198 -9.44 -11.33 10.12
C ALA A 198 -10.63 -10.49 9.61
N SER A 199 -10.73 -9.22 10.02
CA SER A 199 -11.84 -8.34 9.63
C SER A 199 -11.88 -8.08 8.13
N HIS A 200 -10.72 -8.00 7.49
CA HIS A 200 -10.56 -7.76 6.06
C HIS A 200 -10.10 -9.02 5.33
N ALA A 201 -10.58 -10.17 5.81
CA ALA A 201 -10.29 -11.48 5.24
C ALA A 201 -10.78 -11.69 3.79
N ALA A 202 -11.60 -10.79 3.24
CA ALA A 202 -12.06 -10.91 1.86
C ALA A 202 -11.15 -10.15 0.86
N GLU A 203 -10.18 -9.38 1.34
CA GLU A 203 -9.35 -8.54 0.47
C GLU A 203 -8.39 -9.34 -0.40
N TYR A 204 -7.95 -10.48 0.09
CA TYR A 204 -7.08 -11.41 -0.63
C TYR A 204 -7.72 -12.78 -0.72
N ASP A 205 -7.91 -13.26 -1.95
CA ASP A 205 -8.39 -14.59 -2.24
C ASP A 205 -7.87 -15.11 -3.60
N PRO A 206 -6.99 -16.13 -3.62
CA PRO A 206 -6.43 -16.83 -2.47
C PRO A 206 -5.29 -16.06 -1.79
N LEU A 207 -4.90 -16.54 -0.60
CA LEU A 207 -3.65 -16.20 0.10
C LEU A 207 -2.76 -17.45 0.17
N GLU A 208 -1.48 -17.29 -0.12
CA GLU A 208 -0.50 -18.38 -0.17
C GLU A 208 0.78 -18.03 0.60
N ILE A 209 1.43 -19.06 1.13
CA ILE A 209 2.78 -18.96 1.69
C ILE A 209 3.72 -19.61 0.69
N VAL A 210 4.64 -18.83 0.12
CA VAL A 210 5.55 -19.32 -0.91
C VAL A 210 6.93 -19.59 -0.30
N PRO A 211 7.41 -20.85 -0.36
CA PRO A 211 8.75 -21.17 0.10
C PRO A 211 9.83 -20.32 -0.56
N LEU A 212 10.84 -19.91 0.21
CA LEU A 212 11.90 -19.02 -0.30
C LEU A 212 12.62 -19.60 -1.53
N ALA A 213 12.81 -20.93 -1.57
CA ALA A 213 13.42 -21.62 -2.69
C ALA A 213 12.57 -21.58 -3.97
N GLU A 214 11.24 -21.48 -3.83
CA GLU A 214 10.29 -21.48 -4.94
C GLU A 214 9.89 -20.06 -5.36
N LEU A 215 10.16 -19.06 -4.50
CA LEU A 215 9.74 -17.68 -4.68
C LEU A 215 10.17 -17.07 -6.03
N PRO A 216 11.42 -17.26 -6.53
CA PRO A 216 11.79 -16.74 -7.85
C PRO A 216 10.94 -17.33 -8.99
N ALA A 217 10.71 -18.64 -8.97
CA ALA A 217 9.89 -19.31 -9.98
C ALA A 217 8.43 -18.87 -9.90
N ARG A 218 7.89 -18.71 -8.68
CA ARG A 218 6.53 -18.25 -8.45
C ARG A 218 6.32 -16.81 -8.93
N VAL A 219 7.22 -15.89 -8.60
CA VAL A 219 7.17 -14.50 -9.06
C VAL A 219 7.27 -14.42 -10.59
N ALA A 220 8.16 -15.20 -11.20
CA ALA A 220 8.28 -15.27 -12.65
C ALA A 220 6.99 -15.80 -13.31
N ALA A 221 6.35 -16.82 -12.72
CA ALA A 221 5.10 -17.38 -13.20
C ALA A 221 3.91 -16.40 -13.07
N LEU A 222 3.88 -15.57 -12.03
CA LEU A 222 2.88 -14.51 -11.88
C LEU A 222 3.06 -13.41 -12.93
N GLY A 223 4.31 -13.05 -13.25
CA GLY A 223 4.63 -12.07 -14.29
C GLY A 223 3.82 -10.76 -14.14
N PRO A 224 3.04 -10.35 -15.15
CA PRO A 224 2.23 -9.12 -15.07
C PRO A 224 1.05 -9.20 -14.10
N ALA A 225 0.73 -10.39 -13.57
CA ALA A 225 -0.30 -10.56 -12.55
C ALA A 225 0.21 -10.19 -11.14
N LEU A 226 1.49 -9.91 -10.95
CA LEU A 226 2.06 -9.41 -9.70
C LEU A 226 2.11 -7.87 -9.72
N VAL A 227 1.75 -7.21 -8.61
CA VAL A 227 1.93 -5.75 -8.51
C VAL A 227 3.41 -5.39 -8.69
N PRO A 228 3.75 -4.40 -9.52
CA PRO A 228 5.15 -4.10 -9.85
C PRO A 228 6.05 -3.82 -8.64
N THR A 229 5.49 -3.27 -7.56
CA THR A 229 6.22 -2.95 -6.32
C THR A 229 6.71 -4.17 -5.57
N ALA A 230 5.98 -5.29 -5.63
CA ALA A 230 6.36 -6.51 -4.95
C ALA A 230 7.74 -7.03 -5.40
N GLY A 231 7.99 -7.07 -6.71
CA GLY A 231 9.28 -7.50 -7.25
C GLY A 231 10.44 -6.57 -6.87
N ILE A 232 10.18 -5.28 -6.63
CA ILE A 232 11.19 -4.34 -6.15
C ILE A 232 11.52 -4.62 -4.68
N PHE A 233 10.51 -4.77 -3.82
CA PHE A 233 10.73 -5.06 -2.40
C PHE A 233 11.47 -6.39 -2.20
N LEU A 234 11.08 -7.44 -2.92
CA LEU A 234 11.73 -8.75 -2.80
C LEU A 234 13.20 -8.72 -3.23
N ARG A 235 13.55 -8.02 -4.33
CA ARG A 235 14.96 -7.84 -4.73
C ARG A 235 15.75 -7.03 -3.72
N ARG A 236 15.18 -5.95 -3.18
CA ARG A 236 15.82 -5.14 -2.11
C ARG A 236 16.05 -5.91 -0.82
N LEU A 237 15.33 -7.01 -0.61
CA LEU A 237 15.55 -7.94 0.50
C LEU A 237 16.51 -9.09 0.15
N GLY A 238 17.00 -9.17 -1.08
CA GLY A 238 17.83 -10.28 -1.56
C GLY A 238 17.06 -11.60 -1.72
N LEU A 239 15.73 -11.53 -1.85
CA LEU A 239 14.85 -12.70 -1.99
C LEU A 239 14.59 -13.07 -3.46
N LEU A 240 14.98 -12.19 -4.37
CA LEU A 240 14.97 -12.40 -5.82
C LEU A 240 16.33 -11.95 -6.38
N PRO A 241 16.79 -12.53 -7.50
CA PRO A 241 17.95 -12.01 -8.23
C PRO A 241 17.65 -10.63 -8.81
N ASP A 242 18.72 -9.85 -9.05
CA ASP A 242 18.65 -8.48 -9.59
C ASP A 242 18.10 -8.40 -11.02
#